data_AF-A0A2K4YDS0-F1
#
_entry.id   AF-A0A2K4YDS0-F1
#
_cell.length_a   1.000
_cell.length_b   1.000
_cell.length_c   1.000
_cell.angle_alpha   90.00
_cell.angle_beta   90.00
_cell.angle_gamma   90.00
#
_symmetry.space_group_name_H-M   'P 1'
#
loop_
_entity.id
_entity.type
_entity.pdbx_description
1 polymer ?
#
loop_
_entity_poly.entity_id
_entity_poly.type
_entity_poly.pdbx_seq_one_letter_code
_entity_poly.pdbx_strand_id
1 'polypeptide(L)'
;MDFGLLPPEVNSGRMYTGPGAEPLLTAAAGWEAVAAELESAAAGYSSQVAGLTGQWLGPSSMAMSAAAARYVAWLHASAAEAWLTATQAYAAAAAYEVAFAMTVPPPAIAANRALLMLLVATNFFGQNTAAIAATEAQYMEMWIQDAIAMYGYAFDSATASTLVSFDEPPQTTNPSGPITQARAVAQTATTNTVARTQSLLTQLSSLDGTTAPLSGVDVGASNVVSSGVDASVGGSSGVNIGVGATVGGSSGVDAGVDASVGGSTGVDIGVGAGGVGSGVNTGVGVGGSTGVNTGVGASVGGSTGVDVGVGVGGSTGVNTGVGVGGSTGVGASVGGSTGVNVGVGVGVGANGAAVSTGPVSPLVGSPGLAGTAAIQPQYNAEGLADWVASTFPGAGAIPVAAAG
;
A
#
# COMPACT_ATOMS: atom_id res chain seq x y z
N MET A 1 -9.64 26.52 -5.99
CA MET A 1 -10.89 27.20 -5.63
C MET A 1 -10.76 28.66 -6.01
N ASP A 2 -11.85 29.33 -6.34
CA ASP A 2 -11.86 30.76 -6.67
C ASP A 2 -12.55 31.52 -5.52
N PHE A 3 -11.75 32.19 -4.69
CA PHE A 3 -12.23 32.97 -3.54
C PHE A 3 -12.71 34.37 -3.93
N GLY A 4 -12.36 34.83 -5.13
CA GLY A 4 -12.79 36.12 -5.66
C GLY A 4 -14.27 36.15 -6.03
N LEU A 5 -14.87 34.99 -6.29
CA LEU A 5 -16.30 34.85 -6.56
C LEU A 5 -17.17 34.87 -5.29
N LEU A 6 -16.58 34.78 -4.11
CA LEU A 6 -17.29 34.76 -2.84
C LEU A 6 -17.30 36.16 -2.22
N PRO A 7 -18.47 36.67 -1.78
CA PRO A 7 -18.54 37.98 -1.13
C PRO A 7 -17.83 37.97 0.23
N PRO A 8 -17.42 39.14 0.75
CA PRO A 8 -16.66 39.23 2.00
C PRO A 8 -17.42 38.64 3.20
N GLU A 9 -18.75 38.68 3.24
CA GLU A 9 -19.54 38.02 4.30
C GLU A 9 -19.27 36.51 4.39
N VAL A 10 -18.98 35.86 3.25
CA VAL A 10 -18.72 34.41 3.19
C VAL A 10 -17.26 34.11 3.52
N ASN A 11 -16.31 34.84 2.93
CA ASN A 11 -14.88 34.62 3.19
C ASN A 11 -14.55 34.93 4.66
N SER A 12 -14.95 36.10 5.15
CA SER A 12 -14.84 36.48 6.57
C SER A 12 -15.63 35.54 7.49
N GLY A 13 -16.89 35.25 7.15
CA GLY A 13 -17.72 34.36 7.96
C GLY A 13 -17.08 33.00 8.19
N ARG A 14 -16.48 32.41 7.15
CA ARG A 14 -15.79 31.12 7.25
C ARG A 14 -14.48 31.20 8.04
N MET A 15 -13.70 32.25 7.85
CA MET A 15 -12.41 32.43 8.53
C MET A 15 -12.57 32.61 10.05
N TYR A 16 -13.60 33.35 10.48
CA TYR A 16 -13.87 33.64 11.89
C TYR A 16 -14.66 32.54 12.61
N THR A 17 -15.00 31.45 11.91
CA THR A 17 -15.64 30.27 12.50
C THR A 17 -14.67 29.10 12.52
N GLY A 18 -14.61 28.38 13.64
CA GLY A 18 -13.80 27.16 13.75
C GLY A 18 -12.92 27.14 14.99
N PRO A 19 -12.09 26.10 15.14
CA PRO A 19 -11.26 25.88 16.32
C PRO A 19 -9.95 26.69 16.35
N GLY A 20 -9.67 27.50 15.33
CA GLY A 20 -8.42 28.25 15.20
C GLY A 20 -7.20 27.39 14.89
N ALA A 21 -5.99 27.92 15.16
CA ALA A 21 -4.72 27.24 14.88
C ALA A 21 -4.29 26.22 15.96
N GLU A 22 -4.91 26.23 17.14
CA GLU A 22 -4.51 25.39 18.28
C GLU A 22 -4.40 23.88 17.97
N PRO A 23 -5.33 23.25 17.20
CA PRO A 23 -5.21 21.85 16.85
C PRO A 23 -3.94 21.54 16.02
N LEU A 24 -3.54 22.45 15.12
CA LEU A 24 -2.32 22.30 14.33
C LEU A 24 -1.07 22.50 15.18
N LEU A 25 -1.07 23.45 16.11
CA LEU A 25 0.05 23.64 17.05
C LEU A 25 0.22 22.42 17.97
N THR A 26 -0.88 21.83 18.42
CA THR A 26 -0.86 20.59 19.21
C THR A 26 -0.31 19.42 18.39
N ALA A 27 -0.73 19.30 17.13
CA ALA A 27 -0.21 18.28 16.22
C ALA A 27 1.30 18.47 15.97
N ALA A 28 1.76 19.71 15.80
CA ALA A 28 3.18 20.04 15.63
C ALA A 28 4.01 19.57 16.83
N ALA A 29 3.58 19.92 18.06
CA ALA A 29 4.23 19.45 19.28
C ALA A 29 4.21 17.91 19.41
N GLY A 30 3.13 17.26 18.97
CA GLY A 30 3.05 15.80 18.91
C GLY A 30 4.10 15.18 17.97
N TRP A 31 4.31 15.78 16.80
CA TRP A 31 5.35 15.34 15.86
C TRP A 31 6.77 15.57 16.39
N GLU A 32 7.02 16.68 17.10
CA GLU A 32 8.31 16.91 17.79
C GLU A 32 8.58 15.85 18.87
N ALA A 33 7.55 15.48 19.63
CA ALA A 33 7.66 14.43 20.64
C ALA A 33 7.96 13.06 20.01
N VAL A 34 7.30 12.70 18.91
CA VAL A 34 7.59 11.47 18.16
C VAL A 34 9.03 11.48 17.63
N ALA A 35 9.50 12.62 17.11
CA ALA A 35 10.87 12.74 16.63
C ALA A 35 11.89 12.52 17.76
N ALA A 36 11.64 13.09 18.95
CA ALA A 36 12.48 12.88 20.13
C ALA A 36 12.47 11.42 20.63
N GLU A 37 11.31 10.77 20.62
CA GLU A 37 11.16 9.35 20.96
C GLU A 37 11.94 8.45 19.99
N LEU A 38 11.92 8.74 18.69
CA LEU A 38 12.67 8.00 17.68
C LEU A 38 14.20 8.15 17.86
N GLU A 39 14.68 9.36 18.15
CA GLU A 39 16.09 9.60 18.50
C GLU A 39 16.50 8.85 19.77
N SER A 40 15.66 8.88 20.80
CA SER A 40 15.88 8.13 22.05
C SER A 40 15.93 6.62 21.80
N ALA A 41 15.01 6.11 20.98
CA ALA A 41 14.99 4.72 20.58
C ALA A 41 16.27 4.34 19.82
N ALA A 42 16.72 5.15 18.86
CA ALA A 42 17.95 4.91 18.10
C ALA A 42 19.19 4.83 19.02
N ALA A 43 19.29 5.75 19.99
CA ALA A 43 20.35 5.73 21.00
C ALA A 43 20.27 4.49 21.90
N GLY A 44 19.07 4.12 22.34
CA GLY A 44 18.82 2.92 23.16
C GLY A 44 19.21 1.63 22.43
N TYR A 45 18.82 1.49 21.15
CA TYR A 45 19.20 0.35 20.30
C TYR A 45 20.71 0.26 20.13
N SER A 46 21.38 1.39 19.85
CA SER A 46 22.83 1.44 19.70
C SER A 46 23.56 1.01 20.97
N SER A 47 23.07 1.44 22.14
CA SER A 47 23.61 1.04 23.44
C SER A 47 23.48 -0.46 23.69
N GLN A 48 22.31 -1.06 23.41
CA GLN A 48 22.10 -2.50 23.57
C GLN A 48 22.97 -3.33 22.63
N VAL A 49 23.11 -2.91 21.37
CA VAL A 49 23.97 -3.60 20.39
C VAL A 49 25.45 -3.53 20.81
N ALA A 50 25.90 -2.38 21.31
CA ALA A 50 27.26 -2.24 21.85
C ALA A 50 27.50 -3.16 23.07
N GLY A 51 26.54 -3.24 24.00
CA GLY A 51 26.61 -4.15 25.15
C GLY A 51 26.66 -5.62 24.73
N LEU A 52 25.83 -6.02 23.76
CA LEU A 52 25.78 -7.39 23.24
C LEU A 52 27.08 -7.79 22.54
N THR A 53 27.59 -6.94 21.65
CA THR A 53 28.83 -7.20 20.89
C THR A 53 30.09 -7.18 21.76
N GLY A 54 30.05 -6.57 22.95
CA GLY A 54 31.12 -6.64 23.94
C GLY A 54 31.26 -8.01 24.63
N GLN A 55 30.19 -8.81 24.67
CA GLN A 55 30.17 -10.12 25.34
C GLN A 55 30.05 -11.29 24.34
N TRP A 56 29.32 -11.09 23.24
CA TRP A 56 29.14 -12.07 22.18
C TRP A 56 30.02 -11.72 20.98
N LEU A 57 31.06 -12.52 20.75
CA LEU A 57 32.06 -12.30 19.70
C LEU A 57 31.95 -13.36 18.61
N GLY A 58 32.25 -12.95 17.37
CA GLY A 58 32.34 -13.86 16.21
C GLY A 58 31.44 -13.44 15.04
N PRO A 59 31.45 -14.23 13.95
CA PRO A 59 30.80 -13.87 12.68
C PRO A 59 29.28 -13.62 12.79
N SER A 60 28.59 -14.37 13.65
CA SER A 60 27.14 -14.19 13.87
C SER A 60 26.81 -12.89 14.61
N SER A 61 27.65 -12.49 15.58
CA SER A 61 27.50 -11.22 16.30
C SER A 61 27.73 -10.03 15.36
N MET A 62 28.75 -10.10 14.50
CA MET A 62 29.00 -9.08 13.46
C MET A 62 27.84 -8.96 12.45
N ALA A 63 27.23 -10.08 12.05
CA ALA A 63 26.08 -10.07 11.16
C ALA A 63 24.85 -9.43 11.82
N MET A 64 24.60 -9.72 13.10
CA MET A 64 23.52 -9.11 13.87
C MET A 64 23.73 -7.60 14.07
N SER A 65 24.94 -7.17 14.43
CA SER A 65 25.24 -5.75 14.60
C SER A 65 25.10 -4.94 13.30
N ALA A 66 25.47 -5.53 12.17
CA ALA A 66 25.31 -4.89 10.85
C ALA A 66 23.82 -4.74 10.46
N ALA A 67 22.97 -5.72 10.79
CA ALA A 67 21.54 -5.61 10.57
C ALA A 67 20.91 -4.54 11.48
N ALA A 68 21.30 -4.50 12.75
CA ALA A 68 20.82 -3.49 13.70
C ALA A 68 21.22 -2.06 13.29
N ALA A 69 22.43 -1.87 12.73
CA ALA A 69 22.89 -0.57 12.24
C ALA A 69 21.97 0.02 11.15
N ARG A 70 21.41 -0.82 10.27
CA ARG A 70 20.45 -0.37 9.23
C ARG A 70 19.14 0.11 9.83
N TYR A 71 18.66 -0.57 10.87
CA TYR A 71 17.44 -0.17 11.57
C TYR A 71 17.64 1.12 12.38
N VAL A 72 18.78 1.28 13.05
CA VAL A 72 19.14 2.53 13.74
C VAL A 72 19.24 3.70 12.76
N ALA A 73 19.83 3.49 11.58
CA ALA A 73 19.88 4.53 10.54
C ALA A 73 18.48 4.93 10.06
N TRP A 74 17.57 3.96 9.90
CA TRP A 74 16.18 4.23 9.59
C TRP A 74 15.47 5.03 10.70
N LEU A 75 15.68 4.68 11.98
CA LEU A 75 15.11 5.45 13.11
C LEU A 75 15.53 6.92 13.09
N HIS A 76 16.82 7.21 12.84
CA HIS A 76 17.29 8.60 12.71
C HIS A 76 16.69 9.32 11.50
N ALA A 77 16.55 8.65 10.36
CA ALA A 77 15.92 9.23 9.17
C ALA A 77 14.44 9.56 9.44
N SER A 78 13.68 8.63 10.03
CA SER A 78 12.29 8.85 10.41
C SER A 78 12.14 9.93 11.48
N ALA A 79 13.10 10.07 12.40
CA ALA A 79 13.10 11.17 13.36
C ALA A 79 13.24 12.54 12.67
N ALA A 80 14.15 12.65 11.68
CA ALA A 80 14.31 13.86 10.89
C ALA A 80 13.05 14.19 10.07
N GLU A 81 12.40 13.19 9.47
CA GLU A 81 11.13 13.34 8.74
C GLU A 81 9.98 13.79 9.66
N ALA A 82 9.92 13.28 10.90
CA ALA A 82 8.97 13.72 11.91
C ALA A 82 9.19 15.18 12.34
N TRP A 83 10.45 15.61 12.51
CA TRP A 83 10.80 17.02 12.76
C TRP A 83 10.37 17.95 11.61
N LEU A 84 10.58 17.52 10.36
CA LEU A 84 10.13 18.28 9.20
C LEU A 84 8.59 18.38 9.17
N THR A 85 7.89 17.31 9.51
CA THR A 85 6.42 17.29 9.61
C THR A 85 5.92 18.28 10.67
N ALA A 86 6.58 18.35 11.84
CA ALA A 86 6.26 19.35 12.85
C ALA A 86 6.45 20.79 12.33
N THR A 87 7.56 21.05 11.65
CA THR A 87 7.86 22.37 11.05
C THR A 87 6.78 22.78 10.05
N GLN A 88 6.33 21.85 9.22
CA GLN A 88 5.25 22.07 8.26
C GLN A 88 3.90 22.34 8.94
N ALA A 89 3.59 21.66 10.05
CA ALA A 89 2.39 21.93 10.83
C ALA A 89 2.41 23.34 11.46
N TYR A 90 3.56 23.80 11.98
CA TYR A 90 3.72 25.19 12.43
C TYR A 90 3.55 26.20 11.28
N ALA A 91 4.09 25.90 10.10
CA ALA A 91 3.92 26.75 8.92
C ALA A 91 2.44 26.86 8.49
N ALA A 92 1.70 25.76 8.53
CA ALA A 92 0.25 25.75 8.24
C ALA A 92 -0.53 26.57 9.29
N ALA A 93 -0.19 26.46 10.57
CA ALA A 93 -0.79 27.27 11.63
C ALA A 93 -0.50 28.77 11.42
N ALA A 94 0.74 29.13 11.06
CA ALA A 94 1.11 30.52 10.76
C ALA A 94 0.36 31.08 9.55
N ALA A 95 0.16 30.27 8.49
CA ALA A 95 -0.62 30.67 7.32
C ALA A 95 -2.07 31.01 7.70
N TYR A 96 -2.70 30.22 8.59
CA TYR A 96 -4.04 30.52 9.11
C TYR A 96 -4.06 31.85 9.87
N GLU A 97 -3.13 32.07 10.81
CA GLU A 97 -3.10 33.30 11.63
C GLU A 97 -2.86 34.56 10.78
N VAL A 98 -2.00 34.48 9.76
CA VAL A 98 -1.78 35.57 8.80
C VAL A 98 -3.06 35.86 8.01
N ALA A 99 -3.75 34.82 7.54
CA ALA A 99 -4.99 34.96 6.80
C ALA A 99 -6.12 35.53 7.68
N PHE A 100 -6.24 35.04 8.90
CA PHE A 100 -7.20 35.53 9.90
C PHE A 100 -6.96 37.02 10.21
N ALA A 101 -5.71 37.42 10.42
CA ALA A 101 -5.35 38.81 10.72
C ALA A 101 -5.60 39.77 9.53
N MET A 102 -5.47 39.29 8.29
CA MET A 102 -5.76 40.09 7.09
C MET A 102 -7.24 40.14 6.73
N THR A 103 -8.02 39.12 7.11
CA THR A 103 -9.43 39.00 6.75
C THR A 103 -10.28 40.00 7.52
N VAL A 104 -11.21 40.64 6.83
CA VAL A 104 -12.02 41.71 7.39
C VAL A 104 -12.92 41.19 8.53
N PRO A 105 -13.05 41.90 9.66
CA PRO A 105 -13.96 41.47 10.71
C PRO A 105 -15.43 41.49 10.23
N PRO A 106 -16.24 40.44 10.45
CA PRO A 106 -17.65 40.42 10.03
C PRO A 106 -18.49 41.63 10.49
N PRO A 107 -18.29 42.19 11.71
CA PRO A 107 -19.00 43.40 12.13
C PRO A 107 -18.71 44.63 11.26
N ALA A 108 -17.51 44.75 10.69
CA ALA A 108 -17.15 45.87 9.80
C ALA A 108 -17.91 45.80 8.47
N ILE A 109 -18.05 44.59 7.92
CA ILE A 109 -18.84 44.35 6.71
C ILE A 109 -20.31 44.68 6.97
N ALA A 110 -20.87 44.19 8.08
CA ALA A 110 -22.24 44.47 8.47
C ALA A 110 -22.50 45.98 8.67
N ALA A 111 -21.57 46.71 9.26
CA ALA A 111 -21.66 48.16 9.44
C ALA A 111 -21.72 48.90 8.09
N ASN A 112 -20.88 48.51 7.12
CA ASN A 112 -20.93 49.06 5.77
C ASN A 112 -22.29 48.81 5.10
N ARG A 113 -22.82 47.58 5.20
CA ARG A 113 -24.14 47.23 4.64
C ARG A 113 -25.28 48.02 5.30
N ALA A 114 -25.22 48.21 6.61
CA ALA A 114 -26.21 49.01 7.35
C ALA A 114 -26.15 50.50 6.96
N LEU A 115 -24.94 51.06 6.80
CA LEU A 115 -24.75 52.42 6.33
C LEU A 115 -25.30 52.61 4.91
N LEU A 116 -25.06 51.66 4.00
CA LEU A 116 -25.60 51.71 2.65
C LEU A 116 -27.15 51.77 2.66
N MET A 117 -27.79 50.92 3.47
CA MET A 117 -29.25 50.93 3.61
C MET A 117 -29.78 52.27 4.13
N LEU A 118 -29.10 52.87 5.13
CA LEU A 118 -29.45 54.18 5.67
C LEU A 118 -29.30 55.31 4.63
N LEU A 119 -28.19 55.32 3.90
CA LEU A 119 -27.90 56.33 2.88
C LEU A 119 -28.90 56.27 1.73
N VAL A 120 -29.27 55.06 1.29
CA VAL A 120 -30.31 54.85 0.27
C VAL A 120 -31.68 55.31 0.78
N ALA A 121 -32.06 54.92 2.00
CA ALA A 121 -33.34 55.29 2.60
C ALA A 121 -33.50 56.82 2.77
N THR A 122 -32.40 57.55 2.94
CA THR A 122 -32.38 59.01 3.11
C THR A 122 -32.10 59.79 1.82
N ASN A 123 -31.90 59.12 0.68
CA ASN A 123 -31.50 59.76 -0.59
C ASN A 123 -32.66 60.41 -1.38
N PHE A 124 -33.65 61.00 -0.70
CA PHE A 124 -34.86 61.56 -1.34
C PHE A 124 -34.54 62.63 -2.40
N PHE A 125 -33.52 63.45 -2.15
CA PHE A 125 -33.11 64.55 -3.03
C PHE A 125 -31.85 64.23 -3.85
N GLY A 126 -31.37 62.97 -3.83
CA GLY A 126 -30.15 62.58 -4.55
C GLY A 126 -28.83 63.09 -3.93
N GLN A 127 -28.87 63.80 -2.80
CA GLN A 127 -27.68 64.38 -2.15
C GLN A 127 -26.70 63.33 -1.64
N ASN A 128 -27.18 62.14 -1.26
CA ASN A 128 -26.36 61.06 -0.70
C ASN A 128 -25.71 60.18 -1.79
N THR A 129 -25.92 60.46 -3.07
CA THR A 129 -25.43 59.63 -4.18
C THR A 129 -23.91 59.42 -4.14
N ALA A 130 -23.14 60.46 -3.80
CA ALA A 130 -21.69 60.34 -3.65
C ALA A 130 -21.29 59.48 -2.44
N ALA A 131 -22.02 59.57 -1.33
CA ALA A 131 -21.77 58.77 -0.13
C ALA A 131 -22.14 57.28 -0.32
N ILE A 132 -23.20 57.00 -1.09
CA ILE A 132 -23.56 55.65 -1.52
C ILE A 132 -22.42 55.04 -2.33
N ALA A 133 -21.95 55.74 -3.37
CA ALA A 133 -20.85 55.26 -4.20
C ALA A 133 -19.56 55.02 -3.39
N ALA A 134 -19.25 55.90 -2.43
CA ALA A 134 -18.11 55.69 -1.52
C ALA A 134 -18.28 54.46 -0.62
N THR A 135 -19.49 54.21 -0.11
CA THR A 135 -19.80 53.04 0.74
C THR A 135 -19.71 51.74 -0.06
N GLU A 136 -20.21 51.74 -1.31
CA GLU A 136 -20.07 50.61 -2.22
C GLU A 136 -18.60 50.35 -2.61
N ALA A 137 -17.79 51.40 -2.79
CA ALA A 137 -16.36 51.26 -3.05
C ALA A 137 -15.61 50.61 -1.86
N GLN A 138 -15.90 51.05 -0.63
CA GLN A 138 -15.36 50.43 0.59
C GLN A 138 -15.74 48.95 0.71
N TYR A 139 -16.96 48.58 0.29
CA TYR A 139 -17.38 47.18 0.25
C TYR A 139 -16.56 46.37 -0.75
N MET A 140 -16.28 46.93 -1.94
CA MET A 140 -15.41 46.28 -2.93
C MET A 140 -13.97 46.13 -2.43
N GLU A 141 -13.45 47.10 -1.66
CA GLU A 141 -12.13 47.00 -1.00
C GLU A 141 -12.11 45.83 -0.01
N MET A 142 -13.14 45.69 0.84
CA MET A 142 -13.27 44.56 1.77
C MET A 142 -13.35 43.22 1.02
N TRP A 143 -14.09 43.16 -0.09
CA TRP A 143 -14.15 41.96 -0.94
C TRP A 143 -12.76 41.58 -1.48
N ILE A 144 -12.05 42.55 -2.06
CA ILE A 144 -10.70 42.32 -2.62
C ILE A 144 -9.73 41.88 -1.51
N GLN A 145 -9.76 42.52 -0.35
CA GLN A 145 -8.89 42.19 0.77
C GLN A 145 -9.11 40.74 1.26
N ASP A 146 -10.37 40.34 1.45
CA ASP A 146 -10.71 38.97 1.84
C ASP A 146 -10.28 37.94 0.79
N ALA A 147 -10.46 38.25 -0.50
CA ALA A 147 -10.01 37.38 -1.58
C ALA A 147 -8.48 37.22 -1.57
N ILE A 148 -7.73 38.32 -1.39
CA ILE A 148 -6.26 38.30 -1.27
C ILE A 148 -5.83 37.47 -0.06
N ALA A 149 -6.48 37.65 1.10
CA ALA A 149 -6.18 36.87 2.30
C ALA A 149 -6.38 35.36 2.06
N MET A 150 -7.48 34.96 1.41
CA MET A 150 -7.74 33.55 1.12
C MET A 150 -6.82 32.97 0.05
N TYR A 151 -6.40 33.75 -0.95
CA TYR A 151 -5.43 33.30 -1.94
C TYR A 151 -4.03 33.11 -1.33
N GLY A 152 -3.59 34.04 -0.46
CA GLY A 152 -2.36 33.88 0.31
C GLY A 152 -2.41 32.63 1.19
N TYR A 153 -3.51 32.47 1.95
CA TYR A 153 -3.74 31.29 2.77
C TYR A 153 -3.65 29.98 1.97
N ALA A 154 -4.30 29.91 0.81
CA ALA A 154 -4.31 28.71 -0.02
C ALA A 154 -2.91 28.38 -0.57
N PHE A 155 -2.15 29.40 -0.97
CA PHE A 155 -0.78 29.23 -1.46
C PHE A 155 0.17 28.75 -0.34
N ASP A 156 0.14 29.42 0.81
CA ASP A 156 0.99 29.08 1.95
C ASP A 156 0.62 27.70 2.53
N SER A 157 -0.68 27.40 2.63
CA SER A 157 -1.17 26.08 3.08
C SER A 157 -0.79 24.96 2.11
N ALA A 158 -0.83 25.21 0.79
CA ALA A 158 -0.41 24.22 -0.20
C ALA A 158 1.08 23.89 -0.06
N THR A 159 1.91 24.91 0.22
CA THR A 159 3.34 24.73 0.49
C THR A 159 3.58 23.98 1.80
N ALA A 160 2.90 24.38 2.87
CA ALA A 160 3.00 23.73 4.18
C ALA A 160 2.50 22.27 4.15
N SER A 161 1.57 21.93 3.26
CA SER A 161 1.04 20.56 3.15
C SER A 161 1.94 19.60 2.35
N THR A 162 3.13 20.04 1.93
CA THR A 162 4.11 19.18 1.24
C THR A 162 4.92 18.37 2.26
N LEU A 163 4.54 17.10 2.43
CA LEU A 163 5.16 16.19 3.39
C LEU A 163 6.04 15.14 2.70
N VAL A 164 7.12 14.76 3.36
CA VAL A 164 7.97 13.63 2.96
C VAL A 164 7.26 12.33 3.33
N SER A 165 7.32 11.33 2.44
CA SER A 165 6.78 10.01 2.72
C SER A 165 7.74 9.22 3.61
N PHE A 166 7.21 8.53 4.61
CA PHE A 166 7.99 7.66 5.48
C PHE A 166 8.28 6.34 4.77
N ASP A 167 9.55 5.96 4.70
CA ASP A 167 9.96 4.65 4.23
C ASP A 167 9.67 3.56 5.26
N GLU A 168 9.35 2.35 4.80
CA GLU A 168 9.16 1.19 5.68
C GLU A 168 10.50 0.76 6.31
N PRO A 169 10.51 0.31 7.59
CA PRO A 169 11.73 -0.13 8.23
C PRO A 169 12.43 -1.25 7.44
N PRO A 170 13.77 -1.22 7.34
CA PRO A 170 14.50 -2.24 6.61
C PRO A 170 14.36 -3.60 7.30
N GLN A 171 14.22 -4.64 6.49
CA GLN A 171 14.21 -6.03 6.97
C GLN A 171 15.56 -6.34 7.65
N THR A 172 15.54 -6.61 8.94
CA THR A 172 16.74 -6.90 9.76
C THR A 172 17.10 -8.39 9.76
N THR A 173 16.18 -9.25 9.32
CA THR A 173 16.38 -10.70 9.31
C THR A 173 16.32 -11.23 7.89
N ASN A 174 17.24 -12.12 7.53
CA ASN A 174 17.21 -12.78 6.23
C ASN A 174 16.28 -14.01 6.31
N PRO A 175 15.11 -14.02 5.64
CA PRO A 175 14.20 -15.18 5.65
C PRO A 175 14.83 -16.43 5.03
N SER A 176 15.85 -16.27 4.17
CA SER A 176 16.64 -17.37 3.60
C SER A 176 17.76 -17.86 4.53
N GLY A 177 17.96 -17.22 5.69
CA GLY A 177 19.02 -17.55 6.65
C GLY A 177 19.05 -19.05 7.04
N PRO A 178 17.91 -19.67 7.38
CA PRO A 178 17.86 -21.11 7.67
C PRO A 178 18.28 -21.99 6.49
N ILE A 179 17.94 -21.60 5.25
CA ILE A 179 18.31 -22.32 4.04
C ILE A 179 19.82 -22.19 3.79
N THR A 180 20.37 -20.98 3.94
CA THR A 180 21.82 -20.74 3.82
C THR A 180 22.59 -21.51 4.89
N GLN A 181 22.08 -21.56 6.12
CA GLN A 181 22.65 -22.36 7.21
C GLN A 181 22.59 -23.86 6.90
N ALA A 182 21.45 -24.38 6.46
CA ALA A 182 21.30 -25.78 6.05
C ALA A 182 22.25 -26.12 4.88
N ARG A 183 22.42 -25.23 3.91
CA ARG A 183 23.39 -25.39 2.81
C ARG A 183 24.84 -25.40 3.31
N ALA A 184 25.20 -24.52 4.25
CA ALA A 184 26.55 -24.50 4.82
C ALA A 184 26.85 -25.78 5.62
N VAL A 185 25.88 -26.29 6.37
CA VAL A 185 25.98 -27.58 7.09
C VAL A 185 26.09 -28.74 6.09
N ALA A 186 25.26 -28.75 5.04
CA ALA A 186 25.30 -29.78 4.00
C ALA A 186 26.63 -29.75 3.22
N GLN A 187 27.17 -28.58 2.87
CA GLN A 187 28.49 -28.45 2.25
C GLN A 187 29.59 -28.99 3.15
N THR A 188 29.55 -28.65 4.44
CA THR A 188 30.52 -29.18 5.43
C THR A 188 30.42 -30.71 5.54
N ALA A 189 29.21 -31.26 5.57
CA ALA A 189 28.99 -32.71 5.58
C ALA A 189 29.49 -33.40 4.30
N THR A 190 29.29 -32.77 3.13
CA THR A 190 29.81 -33.26 1.85
C THR A 190 31.34 -33.21 1.82
N THR A 191 31.97 -32.12 2.25
CA THR A 191 33.44 -32.02 2.33
C THR A 191 34.02 -33.07 3.26
N ASN A 192 33.39 -33.32 4.42
CA ASN A 192 33.80 -34.36 5.35
C ASN A 192 33.62 -35.78 4.77
N THR A 193 32.53 -36.00 4.04
CA THR A 193 32.27 -37.28 3.35
C THR A 193 33.30 -37.52 2.25
N VAL A 194 33.57 -36.53 1.38
CA VAL A 194 34.60 -36.62 0.33
C VAL A 194 35.97 -36.89 0.94
N ALA A 195 36.34 -36.20 2.03
CA ALA A 195 37.60 -36.45 2.73
C ALA A 195 37.69 -37.89 3.29
N ARG A 196 36.58 -38.42 3.86
CA ARG A 196 36.51 -39.82 4.32
C ARG A 196 36.56 -40.83 3.18
N THR A 197 35.88 -40.57 2.06
CA THR A 197 35.90 -41.45 0.89
C THR A 197 37.29 -41.47 0.25
N GLN A 198 37.98 -40.33 0.19
CA GLN A 198 39.37 -40.26 -0.27
C GLN A 198 40.29 -41.10 0.63
N SER A 199 40.08 -41.04 1.96
CA SER A 199 40.79 -41.87 2.95
C SER A 199 40.47 -43.36 2.83
N LEU A 200 39.21 -43.71 2.52
CA LEU A 200 38.79 -45.12 2.34
C LEU A 200 39.29 -45.67 1.01
N LEU A 201 39.33 -44.88 -0.05
CA LEU A 201 39.84 -45.31 -1.35
C LEU A 201 41.36 -45.55 -1.30
N THR A 202 42.09 -44.73 -0.53
CA THR A 202 43.52 -44.99 -0.24
C THR A 202 43.72 -46.24 0.62
N GLN A 203 42.79 -46.57 1.52
CA GLN A 203 42.78 -47.83 2.26
C GLN A 203 42.37 -49.03 1.39
N LEU A 204 41.44 -48.85 0.45
CA LEU A 204 40.97 -49.91 -0.44
C LEU A 204 41.99 -50.25 -1.53
N SER A 205 42.77 -49.28 -2.01
CA SER A 205 43.94 -49.56 -2.86
C SER A 205 45.04 -50.37 -2.15
N SER A 206 44.93 -50.57 -0.83
CA SER A 206 45.79 -51.47 -0.07
C SER A 206 45.18 -52.86 0.18
N LEU A 207 43.92 -53.08 -0.23
CA LEU A 207 43.23 -54.38 -0.20
C LEU A 207 43.07 -54.93 -1.63
N ASP A 208 44.05 -55.73 -2.04
CA ASP A 208 43.98 -56.53 -3.26
C ASP A 208 43.10 -57.77 -3.01
N GLY A 209 41.98 -57.87 -3.74
CA GLY A 209 41.26 -59.13 -3.94
C GLY A 209 39.84 -59.24 -3.37
N THR A 210 38.93 -59.62 -4.27
CA THR A 210 37.55 -60.18 -4.10
C THR A 210 36.36 -59.22 -4.22
N THR A 211 35.66 -59.38 -5.34
CA THR A 211 34.42 -58.72 -5.78
C THR A 211 33.17 -59.38 -5.18
N ALA A 212 32.13 -58.59 -4.92
CA ALA A 212 30.73 -59.03 -4.90
C ALA A 212 29.86 -57.96 -5.58
N PRO A 213 28.97 -58.31 -6.53
CA PRO A 213 28.08 -57.34 -7.17
C PRO A 213 26.89 -57.04 -6.25
N LEU A 214 26.61 -55.75 -6.05
CA LEU A 214 25.39 -55.28 -5.40
C LEU A 214 24.25 -55.28 -6.43
N SER A 215 23.34 -56.26 -6.37
CA SER A 215 22.06 -56.22 -7.10
C SER A 215 21.11 -55.27 -6.39
N GLY A 216 20.72 -54.17 -7.04
CA GLY A 216 19.76 -53.19 -6.50
C GLY A 216 19.93 -51.76 -7.01
N VAL A 217 20.89 -51.51 -7.90
CA VAL A 217 21.04 -50.24 -8.60
C VAL A 217 21.06 -50.56 -10.09
N ASP A 218 19.93 -50.39 -10.78
CA ASP A 218 19.92 -50.44 -12.23
C ASP A 218 20.41 -49.08 -12.76
N VAL A 219 21.48 -49.11 -13.56
CA VAL A 219 22.15 -47.92 -14.11
C VAL A 219 21.77 -47.74 -15.59
N GLY A 220 20.55 -48.12 -15.95
CA GLY A 220 20.02 -48.04 -17.30
C GLY A 220 18.51 -47.75 -17.34
N ALA A 221 18.04 -47.16 -18.43
CA ALA A 221 16.62 -46.91 -18.65
C ALA A 221 15.87 -48.25 -18.76
N SER A 222 15.10 -48.60 -17.73
CA SER A 222 14.29 -49.82 -17.68
C SER A 222 12.95 -49.58 -18.38
N ASN A 223 12.63 -50.39 -19.40
CA ASN A 223 11.33 -50.44 -20.10
C ASN A 223 10.54 -51.65 -19.55
N VAL A 224 9.98 -51.54 -18.34
CA VAL A 224 9.39 -52.71 -17.65
C VAL A 224 8.14 -52.29 -16.86
N VAL A 225 7.23 -53.24 -16.65
CA VAL A 225 6.21 -53.13 -15.59
C VAL A 225 6.89 -53.48 -14.28
N SER A 226 7.13 -52.49 -13.42
CA SER A 226 7.75 -52.68 -12.12
C SER A 226 6.69 -52.56 -11.01
N SER A 227 6.85 -53.36 -9.95
CA SER A 227 6.02 -53.26 -8.76
C SER A 227 6.85 -53.44 -7.50
N GLY A 228 6.78 -52.52 -6.54
CA GLY A 228 7.54 -52.60 -5.29
C GLY A 228 8.34 -51.34 -5.00
N VAL A 229 9.54 -51.49 -4.44
CA VAL A 229 10.47 -50.39 -4.15
C VAL A 229 11.57 -50.38 -5.20
N ASP A 230 11.74 -49.27 -5.91
CA ASP A 230 12.72 -49.16 -7.00
C ASP A 230 13.50 -47.83 -6.94
N ALA A 231 14.72 -47.84 -7.45
CA ALA A 231 15.55 -46.66 -7.63
C ALA A 231 16.33 -46.74 -8.94
N SER A 232 16.12 -45.75 -9.83
CA SER A 232 16.75 -45.72 -11.15
C SER A 232 17.59 -44.46 -11.38
N VAL A 233 18.72 -44.63 -12.05
CA VAL A 233 19.58 -43.54 -12.53
C VAL A 233 19.73 -43.70 -14.05
N GLY A 234 19.20 -42.75 -14.81
CA GLY A 234 19.02 -42.83 -16.26
C GLY A 234 17.56 -42.73 -16.73
N GLY A 235 16.62 -42.59 -15.79
CA GLY A 235 15.19 -42.50 -16.02
C GLY A 235 14.46 -43.85 -16.04
N SER A 236 13.13 -43.83 -15.96
CA SER A 236 12.27 -45.01 -16.03
C SER A 236 11.22 -44.88 -17.13
N SER A 237 10.80 -46.00 -17.70
CA SER A 237 9.78 -46.05 -18.75
C SER A 237 8.87 -47.26 -18.56
N GLY A 238 7.55 -47.07 -18.61
CA GLY A 238 6.59 -48.18 -18.52
C GLY A 238 5.51 -47.96 -17.46
N VAL A 239 5.24 -48.99 -16.65
CA VAL A 239 4.24 -48.92 -15.58
C VAL A 239 4.93 -49.24 -14.26
N ASN A 240 5.04 -48.27 -13.36
CA ASN A 240 5.66 -48.45 -12.07
C ASN A 240 4.59 -48.32 -10.98
N ILE A 241 4.46 -49.34 -10.13
CA ILE A 241 3.49 -49.34 -9.03
C ILE A 241 4.22 -49.55 -7.72
N GLY A 242 4.29 -48.54 -6.85
CA GLY A 242 4.92 -48.69 -5.54
C GLY A 242 5.65 -47.45 -5.03
N VAL A 243 6.88 -47.61 -4.56
CA VAL A 243 7.69 -46.52 -4.01
C VAL A 243 8.97 -46.37 -4.83
N GLY A 244 9.10 -45.27 -5.56
CA GLY A 244 10.18 -45.07 -6.52
C GLY A 244 11.02 -43.82 -6.26
N ALA A 245 12.29 -43.87 -6.66
CA ALA A 245 13.11 -42.67 -6.83
C ALA A 245 13.85 -42.73 -8.17
N THR A 246 13.69 -41.71 -9.02
CA THR A 246 14.27 -41.69 -10.37
C THR A 246 15.10 -40.43 -10.60
N VAL A 247 16.28 -40.62 -11.20
CA VAL A 247 17.13 -39.53 -11.72
C VAL A 247 17.22 -39.69 -13.23
N GLY A 248 16.78 -38.69 -13.99
CA GLY A 248 16.62 -38.74 -15.45
C GLY A 248 15.17 -38.65 -15.92
N GLY A 249 14.21 -38.64 -14.99
CA GLY A 249 12.77 -38.52 -15.25
C GLY A 249 12.07 -39.84 -15.53
N SER A 250 10.74 -39.83 -15.55
CA SER A 250 9.91 -41.01 -15.83
C SER A 250 8.99 -40.82 -17.03
N SER A 251 8.64 -41.91 -17.70
CA SER A 251 7.66 -41.92 -18.79
C SER A 251 6.71 -43.11 -18.71
N GLY A 252 5.40 -42.87 -18.77
CA GLY A 252 4.38 -43.92 -18.74
C GLY A 252 3.37 -43.73 -17.60
N VAL A 253 3.18 -44.73 -16.76
CA VAL A 253 2.22 -44.71 -15.65
C VAL A 253 2.94 -44.99 -14.33
N ASP A 254 3.01 -44.00 -13.46
CA ASP A 254 3.57 -44.13 -12.13
C ASP A 254 2.43 -44.06 -11.11
N ALA A 255 2.26 -45.10 -10.29
CA ALA A 255 1.20 -45.19 -9.30
C ALA A 255 1.76 -45.54 -7.92
N GLY A 256 1.85 -44.57 -7.02
CA GLY A 256 2.34 -44.77 -5.67
C GLY A 256 3.01 -43.56 -5.04
N VAL A 257 4.18 -43.75 -4.44
CA VAL A 257 4.94 -42.69 -3.75
C VAL A 257 6.29 -42.51 -4.45
N ASP A 258 6.43 -41.45 -5.23
CA ASP A 258 7.57 -41.31 -6.13
C ASP A 258 8.32 -39.99 -5.96
N ALA A 259 9.63 -40.03 -6.17
CA ALA A 259 10.46 -38.84 -6.23
C ALA A 259 11.27 -38.81 -7.53
N SER A 260 11.15 -37.76 -8.35
CA SER A 260 11.82 -37.70 -9.66
C SER A 260 12.65 -36.42 -9.85
N VAL A 261 13.90 -36.60 -10.28
CA VAL A 261 14.78 -35.51 -10.73
C VAL A 261 14.90 -35.63 -12.25
N GLY A 262 14.11 -34.86 -12.98
CA GLY A 262 14.05 -34.90 -14.45
C GLY A 262 12.66 -34.68 -15.06
N GLY A 263 11.62 -34.65 -14.22
CA GLY A 263 10.23 -34.53 -14.65
C GLY A 263 9.61 -35.90 -14.97
N SER A 264 8.31 -35.90 -15.21
CA SER A 264 7.54 -37.09 -15.57
C SER A 264 6.73 -36.83 -16.83
N THR A 265 6.41 -37.88 -17.58
CA THR A 265 5.55 -37.80 -18.76
C THR A 265 4.55 -38.95 -18.76
N GLY A 266 3.24 -38.66 -18.75
CA GLY A 266 2.19 -39.68 -18.79
C GLY A 266 1.16 -39.54 -17.68
N VAL A 267 1.00 -40.54 -16.83
CA VAL A 267 -0.03 -40.59 -15.79
C VAL A 267 0.60 -40.89 -14.43
N ASP A 268 0.56 -39.91 -13.54
CA ASP A 268 1.08 -40.02 -12.18
C ASP A 268 -0.09 -40.06 -11.20
N ILE A 269 -0.20 -41.12 -10.40
CA ILE A 269 -1.27 -41.32 -9.43
C ILE A 269 -0.69 -41.60 -8.04
N GLY A 270 -0.78 -40.64 -7.12
CA GLY A 270 -0.38 -40.85 -5.73
C GLY A 270 0.33 -39.65 -5.11
N VAL A 271 1.44 -39.90 -4.42
CA VAL A 271 2.20 -38.88 -3.70
C VAL A 271 3.55 -38.66 -4.38
N GLY A 272 3.78 -37.47 -4.91
CA GLY A 272 4.94 -37.22 -5.76
C GLY A 272 5.73 -35.96 -5.38
N ALA A 273 7.05 -36.00 -5.52
CA ALA A 273 7.86 -34.79 -5.53
C ALA A 273 8.87 -34.83 -6.67
N GLY A 274 8.92 -33.80 -7.51
CA GLY A 274 9.86 -33.83 -8.62
C GLY A 274 9.94 -32.60 -9.50
N GLY A 275 10.48 -32.82 -10.70
CA GLY A 275 10.60 -31.83 -11.76
C GLY A 275 9.26 -31.41 -12.37
N VAL A 276 9.26 -30.99 -13.63
CA VAL A 276 8.01 -30.64 -14.33
C VAL A 276 7.37 -31.91 -14.88
N GLY A 277 6.16 -32.22 -14.43
CA GLY A 277 5.37 -33.35 -14.95
C GLY A 277 4.51 -32.96 -16.15
N SER A 278 4.37 -33.83 -17.15
CA SER A 278 3.53 -33.60 -18.32
C SER A 278 2.53 -34.73 -18.51
N GLY A 279 1.23 -34.42 -18.45
CA GLY A 279 0.17 -35.40 -18.61
C GLY A 279 -0.92 -35.28 -17.54
N VAL A 280 -1.30 -36.40 -16.92
CA VAL A 280 -2.37 -36.46 -15.91
C VAL A 280 -1.78 -36.78 -14.55
N ASN A 281 -1.87 -35.84 -13.62
CA ASN A 281 -1.36 -35.99 -12.27
C ASN A 281 -2.54 -36.03 -11.29
N THR A 282 -2.65 -37.08 -10.49
CA THR A 282 -3.75 -37.28 -9.55
C THR A 282 -3.20 -37.62 -8.17
N GLY A 283 -3.40 -36.73 -7.19
CA GLY A 283 -3.03 -37.00 -5.81
C GLY A 283 -2.37 -35.82 -5.11
N VAL A 284 -1.29 -36.07 -4.38
CA VAL A 284 -0.60 -35.06 -3.57
C VAL A 284 0.80 -34.84 -4.13
N GLY A 285 1.21 -33.60 -4.42
CA GLY A 285 2.58 -33.44 -4.88
C GLY A 285 3.19 -32.06 -4.90
N VAL A 286 4.50 -32.04 -5.13
CA VAL A 286 5.31 -30.84 -5.26
C VAL A 286 6.10 -30.88 -6.57
N GLY A 287 5.84 -29.94 -7.47
CA GLY A 287 6.45 -29.90 -8.80
C GLY A 287 5.66 -29.03 -9.78
N GLY A 288 6.32 -28.53 -10.82
CA GLY A 288 5.62 -27.88 -11.93
C GLY A 288 4.86 -28.91 -12.77
N SER A 289 3.87 -28.48 -13.54
CA SER A 289 3.14 -29.43 -14.38
C SER A 289 2.51 -28.83 -15.64
N THR A 290 2.32 -29.67 -16.65
CA THR A 290 1.60 -29.35 -17.88
C THR A 290 0.57 -30.44 -18.18
N GLY A 291 -0.73 -30.14 -18.15
CA GLY A 291 -1.80 -31.09 -18.46
C GLY A 291 -2.96 -31.00 -17.48
N VAL A 292 -3.40 -32.14 -16.94
CA VAL A 292 -4.53 -32.23 -16.00
C VAL A 292 -4.01 -32.60 -14.63
N ASN A 293 -4.16 -31.71 -13.66
CA ASN A 293 -3.78 -31.95 -12.27
C ASN A 293 -5.03 -32.03 -11.41
N THR A 294 -5.15 -33.10 -10.63
CA THR A 294 -6.25 -33.28 -9.69
C THR A 294 -5.71 -33.62 -8.30
N GLY A 295 -6.13 -32.88 -7.27
CA GLY A 295 -5.74 -33.16 -5.88
C GLY A 295 -5.11 -31.98 -5.14
N VAL A 296 -4.06 -32.22 -4.36
CA VAL A 296 -3.44 -31.23 -3.48
C VAL A 296 -1.98 -31.02 -3.84
N GLY A 297 -1.52 -29.78 -4.07
CA GLY A 297 -0.11 -29.63 -4.43
C GLY A 297 0.49 -28.23 -4.31
N ALA A 298 1.81 -28.20 -4.45
CA ALA A 298 2.59 -26.98 -4.53
C ALA A 298 3.39 -26.96 -5.84
N SER A 299 3.15 -25.96 -6.69
CA SER A 299 3.85 -25.87 -7.98
C SER A 299 5.11 -25.00 -7.86
N VAL A 300 6.26 -25.60 -8.16
CA VAL A 300 7.56 -24.91 -8.29
C VAL A 300 7.82 -24.70 -9.78
N GLY A 301 7.55 -23.50 -10.28
CA GLY A 301 7.60 -23.17 -11.72
C GLY A 301 6.22 -23.05 -12.39
N GLY A 302 5.14 -23.33 -11.64
CA GLY A 302 3.76 -23.16 -12.08
C GLY A 302 3.15 -24.39 -12.76
N SER A 303 1.83 -24.39 -12.88
CA SER A 303 1.04 -25.37 -13.63
C SER A 303 0.46 -24.75 -14.91
N THR A 304 0.31 -25.56 -15.96
CA THR A 304 -0.36 -25.17 -17.20
C THR A 304 -1.38 -26.24 -17.59
N GLY A 305 -2.63 -25.87 -17.85
CA GLY A 305 -3.69 -26.78 -18.29
C GLY A 305 -4.93 -26.71 -17.41
N VAL A 306 -5.34 -27.84 -16.82
CA VAL A 306 -6.54 -27.94 -15.97
C VAL A 306 -6.14 -28.36 -14.57
N ASP A 307 -6.35 -27.48 -13.60
CA ASP A 307 -6.07 -27.72 -12.19
C ASP A 307 -7.38 -27.90 -11.42
N VAL A 308 -7.57 -29.05 -10.77
CA VAL A 308 -8.76 -29.35 -9.95
C VAL A 308 -8.32 -29.71 -8.53
N GLY A 309 -8.60 -28.84 -7.56
CA GLY A 309 -8.32 -29.14 -6.15
C GLY A 309 -7.72 -27.97 -5.37
N VAL A 310 -6.76 -28.25 -4.49
CA VAL A 310 -6.18 -27.26 -3.57
C VAL A 310 -4.70 -27.10 -3.85
N GLY A 311 -4.21 -25.87 -4.03
CA GLY A 311 -2.78 -25.72 -4.27
C GLY A 311 -2.19 -24.34 -4.05
N VAL A 312 -0.86 -24.31 -4.01
CA VAL A 312 -0.06 -23.09 -3.90
C VAL A 312 0.90 -23.01 -5.09
N GLY A 313 0.92 -21.88 -5.78
CA GLY A 313 1.79 -21.64 -6.92
C GLY A 313 1.06 -21.04 -8.13
N GLY A 314 1.81 -20.64 -9.14
CA GLY A 314 1.27 -20.02 -10.35
C GLY A 314 0.53 -21.05 -11.22
N SER A 315 -0.53 -20.62 -11.92
CA SER A 315 -1.32 -21.48 -12.80
C SER A 315 -1.74 -20.77 -14.08
N THR A 316 -1.78 -21.50 -15.20
CA THR A 316 -2.24 -21.01 -16.51
C THR A 316 -3.25 -21.99 -17.11
N GLY A 317 -4.50 -21.60 -17.27
CA GLY A 317 -5.55 -22.42 -17.89
C GLY A 317 -6.87 -22.39 -17.13
N VAL A 318 -7.41 -23.57 -16.77
CA VAL A 318 -8.70 -23.72 -16.08
C VAL A 318 -8.46 -24.22 -14.66
N ASN A 319 -8.85 -23.43 -13.66
CA ASN A 319 -8.64 -23.76 -12.26
C ASN A 319 -9.99 -23.94 -11.55
N THR A 320 -10.21 -25.14 -11.02
CA THR A 320 -11.43 -25.52 -10.31
C THR A 320 -11.08 -25.94 -8.88
N GLY A 321 -11.11 -24.99 -7.93
CA GLY A 321 -10.82 -25.28 -6.52
C GLY A 321 -10.27 -24.07 -5.76
N VAL A 322 -9.38 -24.31 -4.80
CA VAL A 322 -8.80 -23.28 -3.92
C VAL A 322 -7.31 -23.15 -4.20
N GLY A 323 -6.92 -22.07 -4.87
CA GLY A 323 -5.51 -21.77 -5.19
C GLY A 323 -4.98 -20.55 -4.47
N VAL A 324 -3.72 -20.58 -4.04
CA VAL A 324 -2.95 -19.41 -3.58
C VAL A 324 -1.78 -19.17 -4.54
N GLY A 325 -1.80 -18.06 -5.27
CA GLY A 325 -0.81 -17.77 -6.31
C GLY A 325 -1.40 -17.02 -7.50
N GLY A 326 -0.54 -16.58 -8.42
CA GLY A 326 -0.99 -15.88 -9.63
C GLY A 326 -1.67 -16.84 -10.61
N SER A 327 -2.77 -16.42 -11.24
CA SER A 327 -3.50 -17.26 -12.20
C SER A 327 -3.78 -16.54 -13.52
N THR A 328 -3.55 -17.21 -14.64
CA THR A 328 -3.93 -16.72 -15.99
C THR A 328 -4.97 -17.66 -16.60
N GLY A 329 -6.18 -17.20 -16.93
CA GLY A 329 -7.23 -18.03 -17.53
C GLY A 329 -8.59 -17.95 -16.83
N VAL A 330 -9.24 -19.10 -16.60
CA VAL A 330 -10.59 -19.21 -15.99
C VAL A 330 -10.50 -19.91 -14.65
N GLY A 331 -10.95 -19.29 -13.56
CA GLY A 331 -11.01 -19.98 -12.27
C GLY A 331 -11.13 -19.04 -11.06
N ALA A 332 -10.84 -19.58 -9.88
CA ALA A 332 -10.78 -18.82 -8.63
C ALA A 332 -9.43 -19.02 -7.94
N SER A 333 -8.76 -17.93 -7.56
CA SER A 333 -7.47 -17.95 -6.86
C SER A 333 -7.37 -16.78 -5.89
N VAL A 334 -6.54 -16.94 -4.86
CA VAL A 334 -6.12 -15.89 -3.94
C VAL A 334 -4.72 -15.43 -4.39
N GLY A 335 -4.68 -14.34 -5.16
CA GLY A 335 -3.49 -13.80 -5.80
C GLY A 335 -3.82 -12.86 -6.95
N GLY A 336 -2.80 -12.41 -7.71
CA GLY A 336 -3.02 -11.62 -8.93
C GLY A 336 -3.58 -12.49 -10.06
N SER A 337 -4.66 -12.05 -10.71
CA SER A 337 -5.31 -12.82 -11.78
C SER A 337 -5.41 -12.05 -13.10
N THR A 338 -5.11 -12.73 -14.22
CA THR A 338 -5.32 -12.24 -15.59
C THR A 338 -6.32 -13.17 -16.31
N GLY A 339 -7.58 -12.76 -16.47
CA GLY A 339 -8.61 -13.57 -17.13
C GLY A 339 -9.99 -13.45 -16.49
N VAL A 340 -10.79 -14.52 -16.58
CA VAL A 340 -12.17 -14.57 -16.04
C VAL A 340 -12.13 -15.22 -14.65
N ASN A 341 -12.38 -14.42 -13.61
CA ASN A 341 -12.36 -14.88 -12.22
C ASN A 341 -13.78 -14.93 -11.63
N VAL A 342 -14.19 -16.09 -11.12
CA VAL A 342 -15.49 -16.30 -10.45
C VAL A 342 -15.23 -16.70 -9.00
N GLY A 343 -14.73 -15.75 -8.20
CA GLY A 343 -14.39 -15.95 -6.79
C GLY A 343 -14.47 -14.67 -5.95
N VAL A 344 -14.43 -14.82 -4.62
CA VAL A 344 -14.33 -13.68 -3.67
C VAL A 344 -12.88 -13.20 -3.66
N GLY A 345 -12.58 -12.17 -4.44
CA GLY A 345 -11.22 -11.64 -4.55
C GLY A 345 -10.80 -10.83 -3.32
N VAL A 346 -9.74 -11.27 -2.63
CA VAL A 346 -8.91 -10.40 -1.77
C VAL A 346 -7.68 -10.03 -2.60
N GLY A 347 -7.81 -9.01 -3.46
CA GLY A 347 -6.73 -8.58 -4.34
C GLY A 347 -5.83 -7.54 -3.69
N VAL A 348 -4.52 -7.79 -3.65
CA VAL A 348 -3.52 -6.72 -3.57
C VAL A 348 -3.33 -6.22 -5.00
N GLY A 349 -3.84 -5.02 -5.29
CA GLY A 349 -3.88 -4.47 -6.64
C GLY A 349 -2.48 -4.26 -7.23
N ALA A 350 -2.13 -5.05 -8.25
CA ALA A 350 -1.17 -4.64 -9.26
C ALA A 350 -1.97 -4.01 -10.41
N ASN A 351 -1.65 -2.76 -10.76
CA ASN A 351 -2.30 -2.01 -11.83
C ASN A 351 -2.31 -2.79 -13.15
N GLY A 352 -3.50 -3.21 -13.60
CA GLY A 352 -3.68 -3.94 -14.87
C GLY A 352 -5.15 -4.10 -15.26
N ALA A 353 -5.65 -3.12 -16.03
CA ALA A 353 -6.83 -3.13 -16.90
C ALA A 353 -8.04 -4.02 -16.50
N ALA A 354 -9.01 -3.45 -15.79
CA ALA A 354 -10.40 -3.90 -15.86
C ALA A 354 -11.13 -3.15 -16.99
N VAL A 355 -11.47 -3.88 -18.05
CA VAL A 355 -12.46 -3.48 -19.06
C VAL A 355 -13.84 -3.93 -18.57
N SER A 356 -14.80 -3.00 -18.46
CA SER A 356 -16.23 -3.32 -18.43
C SER A 356 -17.08 -2.18 -19.01
N THR A 357 -17.22 -2.22 -20.34
CA THR A 357 -18.40 -1.95 -21.18
C THR A 357 -19.44 -0.86 -20.79
N GLY A 358 -19.39 0.29 -21.49
CA GLY A 358 -20.52 0.77 -22.32
C GLY A 358 -21.42 1.92 -21.79
N PRO A 359 -21.82 2.91 -22.63
CA PRO A 359 -22.39 4.19 -22.21
C PRO A 359 -23.93 4.25 -22.24
N VAL A 360 -24.53 5.20 -21.49
CA VAL A 360 -25.84 5.78 -21.80
C VAL A 360 -25.83 7.30 -21.61
N SER A 361 -26.05 8.04 -22.68
CA SER A 361 -26.54 9.44 -22.66
C SER A 361 -28.00 9.45 -23.14
N PRO A 362 -28.80 10.38 -22.63
CA PRO A 362 -29.43 11.38 -23.50
C PRO A 362 -29.21 12.81 -22.94
N LEU A 363 -28.71 13.77 -23.72
CA LEU A 363 -29.49 14.76 -24.50
C LEU A 363 -30.47 15.55 -23.59
N VAL A 364 -30.42 16.87 -23.40
CA VAL A 364 -30.65 18.00 -24.33
C VAL A 364 -30.19 19.27 -23.56
N GLY A 365 -29.29 20.11 -24.06
CA GLY A 365 -29.64 21.30 -24.86
C GLY A 365 -29.12 22.59 -24.20
N SER A 366 -28.12 23.21 -24.81
CA SER A 366 -27.77 24.61 -24.60
C SER A 366 -28.68 25.50 -25.46
N PRO A 367 -29.13 26.64 -24.94
CA PRO A 367 -28.97 27.91 -25.64
C PRO A 367 -28.35 28.94 -24.67
N GLY A 368 -27.28 29.65 -25.01
CA GLY A 368 -27.35 30.83 -25.86
C GLY A 368 -27.20 32.09 -25.01
N LEU A 369 -26.22 32.93 -25.35
CA LEU A 369 -25.94 34.23 -24.73
C LEU A 369 -27.14 35.19 -24.83
N ALA A 370 -27.53 35.83 -23.72
CA ALA A 370 -28.04 37.22 -23.63
C ALA A 370 -28.62 37.51 -22.23
N GLY A 371 -28.31 38.69 -21.66
CA GLY A 371 -29.18 39.34 -20.68
C GLY A 371 -28.58 39.60 -19.30
N THR A 372 -27.93 40.74 -19.15
CA THR A 372 -27.82 41.47 -17.88
C THR A 372 -29.22 41.88 -17.40
N ALA A 373 -29.69 41.34 -16.26
CA ALA A 373 -30.55 42.00 -15.28
C ALA A 373 -31.09 41.00 -14.24
N ALA A 374 -31.04 41.42 -12.97
CA ALA A 374 -31.89 40.96 -11.86
C ALA A 374 -31.72 39.51 -11.35
N ILE A 375 -30.77 39.31 -10.43
CA ILE A 375 -30.98 38.43 -9.27
C ILE A 375 -30.47 39.18 -8.03
N GLN A 376 -31.38 39.85 -7.30
CA GLN A 376 -31.14 40.23 -5.91
C GLN A 376 -31.41 39.00 -5.03
N PRO A 377 -30.51 38.60 -4.11
CA PRO A 377 -30.88 37.70 -3.04
C PRO A 377 -31.78 38.47 -2.06
N GLN A 378 -32.97 37.96 -1.79
CA GLN A 378 -33.85 38.48 -0.74
C GLN A 378 -33.22 38.17 0.63
N TYR A 379 -32.71 39.19 1.30
CA TYR A 379 -32.32 39.10 2.70
C TYR A 379 -33.56 39.26 3.58
N ASN A 380 -33.85 38.23 4.38
CA ASN A 380 -34.88 38.29 5.42
C ASN A 380 -34.38 39.16 6.58
N ALA A 381 -34.77 40.44 6.59
CA ALA A 381 -34.39 41.42 7.61
C ALA A 381 -34.88 41.04 9.02
N GLU A 382 -35.97 40.27 9.12
CA GLU A 382 -36.56 39.85 10.39
C GLU A 382 -35.72 38.74 11.04
N GLY A 383 -35.16 37.82 10.25
CA GLY A 383 -34.27 36.75 10.75
C GLY A 383 -32.92 37.26 11.26
N LEU A 384 -32.42 38.37 10.69
CA LEU A 384 -31.20 39.04 11.16
C LEU A 384 -31.44 39.81 12.46
N ALA A 385 -32.63 40.41 12.64
CA ALA A 385 -33.00 41.09 13.89
C ALA A 385 -33.16 40.10 15.06
N ASP A 386 -33.76 38.93 14.81
CA ASP A 386 -33.91 37.87 15.81
C ASP A 386 -32.55 37.27 16.23
N TRP A 387 -31.61 37.10 15.31
CA TRP A 387 -30.27 36.59 15.61
C TRP A 387 -29.44 37.58 16.45
N VAL A 388 -29.57 38.88 16.19
CA VAL A 388 -28.91 39.93 16.97
C VAL A 388 -29.48 39.99 18.39
N ALA A 389 -30.80 39.84 18.54
CA ALA A 389 -31.47 39.82 19.84
C ALA A 389 -31.14 38.57 20.67
N SER A 390 -30.91 37.41 20.03
CA SER A 390 -30.55 36.16 20.73
C SER A 390 -29.08 36.06 21.13
N THR A 391 -28.19 36.75 20.41
CA THR A 391 -26.74 36.58 20.55
C THR A 391 -26.12 37.64 21.49
N PHE A 392 -26.76 38.81 21.66
CA PHE A 392 -26.27 39.89 22.52
C PHE A 392 -27.40 40.51 23.37
N PRO A 393 -27.73 39.95 24.55
CA PRO A 393 -28.78 40.50 25.41
C PRO A 393 -28.28 41.77 26.12
N GLY A 394 -28.57 42.94 25.55
CA GLY A 394 -28.25 44.23 26.20
C GLY A 394 -28.25 45.49 25.34
N ALA A 395 -28.38 45.40 24.01
CA ALA A 395 -28.48 46.59 23.15
C ALA A 395 -29.91 47.14 23.16
N GLY A 396 -30.20 47.99 24.16
CA GLY A 396 -31.50 48.63 24.34
C GLY A 396 -31.92 49.54 23.18
N ALA A 397 -33.23 49.56 22.94
CA ALA A 397 -33.93 50.44 22.02
C ALA A 397 -33.58 51.92 22.25
N ILE A 398 -33.36 52.68 21.17
CA ILE A 398 -33.31 54.15 21.20
C ILE A 398 -34.52 54.67 20.40
N PRO A 399 -35.34 55.59 20.96
CA PRO A 399 -36.68 55.90 20.47
C PRO A 399 -36.69 56.85 19.27
N VAL A 400 -37.72 56.67 18.44
CA VAL A 400 -38.19 57.65 17.45
C VAL A 400 -38.56 58.95 18.16
N ALA A 401 -37.86 60.04 17.85
CA ALA A 401 -38.25 61.39 18.22
C ALA A 401 -38.91 62.08 17.02
N ALA A 402 -40.14 62.54 17.24
CA ALA A 402 -40.91 63.37 16.33
C ALA A 402 -40.58 64.87 16.50
N ALA A 403 -40.91 65.61 15.45
CA ALA A 403 -41.11 67.07 15.35
C ALA A 403 -39.89 67.97 15.06
N GLY A 404 -40.06 68.80 14.02
CA GLY A 404 -39.18 69.93 13.67
C GLY A 404 -39.19 70.22 12.18
#